data_AF-A0A0J8ELH8-F1
#
_entry.id   AF-A0A0J8ELH8-F1
#
_cell.length_a   1.000
_cell.length_b   1.000
_cell.length_c   1.000
_cell.angle_alpha   90.00
_cell.angle_beta   90.00
_cell.angle_gamma   90.00
#
_symmetry.space_group_name_H-M   'P 1'
#
loop_
_entity.id
_entity.type
_entity.pdbx_description
1 polymer ?
#
loop_
_entity_poly.entity_id
_entity_poly.type
_entity_poly.pdbx_seq_one_letter_code
_entity_poly.pdbx_strand_id
1 'polypeptide(L)'
;MGMLDSQVKAWHCAAAELLGRLIINPDNETFLLPFATQIYKRLVDLLSLPAVDAQAAAVGALYNLVEVNMDCRLKLASERWAIDRLLKVVKAPHPVPEICRKAATILESLVSEPQNRIPLLAYENAFAEILFSESKHADIFARILYELTSRPNNKQGMARGVWGM
;
A
#
# COMPACT_ATOMS: atom_id res chain seq x y z
N MET A 1 -14.43 -15.49 1.55
CA MET A 1 -13.86 -14.77 2.72
C MET A 1 -13.48 -15.66 3.92
N GLY A 2 -13.70 -16.99 3.92
CA GLY A 2 -13.54 -17.82 5.13
C GLY A 2 -12.14 -17.88 5.78
N MET A 3 -11.06 -18.00 5.01
CA MET A 3 -9.70 -18.02 5.58
C MET A 3 -9.20 -16.64 6.01
N LEU A 4 -9.67 -15.60 5.31
CA LEU A 4 -9.25 -14.23 5.58
C LEU A 4 -9.86 -13.73 6.89
N ASP A 5 -11.11 -14.04 7.22
CA ASP A 5 -11.73 -13.62 8.50
C ASP A 5 -11.63 -14.68 9.62
N SER A 6 -10.74 -15.66 9.47
CA SER A 6 -10.58 -16.74 10.45
C SER A 6 -10.04 -16.25 11.80
N GLN A 7 -10.47 -16.86 12.91
CA GLN A 7 -9.82 -16.60 14.20
C GLN A 7 -8.42 -17.24 14.31
N VAL A 8 -8.04 -18.07 13.34
CA VAL A 8 -6.73 -18.72 13.28
C VAL A 8 -5.72 -17.77 12.61
N LYS A 9 -4.86 -17.15 13.42
CA LYS A 9 -3.83 -16.19 12.95
C LYS A 9 -2.97 -16.71 11.78
N ALA A 10 -2.64 -18.00 11.77
CA ALA A 10 -1.85 -18.61 10.70
C ALA A 10 -2.56 -18.58 9.33
N TRP A 11 -3.90 -18.63 9.30
CA TRP A 11 -4.65 -18.58 8.05
C TRP A 11 -4.66 -17.18 7.44
N HIS A 12 -4.50 -16.13 8.24
CA HIS A 12 -4.32 -14.77 7.74
C HIS A 12 -3.02 -14.64 6.94
N CYS A 13 -1.92 -15.18 7.48
CA CYS A 13 -0.63 -15.17 6.80
C CYS A 13 -0.69 -15.97 5.50
N ALA A 14 -1.18 -17.22 5.56
CA ALA A 14 -1.29 -18.08 4.39
C ALA A 14 -2.18 -17.46 3.30
N ALA A 15 -3.30 -16.84 3.69
CA ALA A 15 -4.21 -16.21 2.74
C ALA A 15 -3.61 -14.93 2.13
N ALA A 16 -2.92 -14.09 2.92
CA ALA A 16 -2.23 -12.91 2.39
C ALA A 16 -1.10 -13.28 1.43
N GLU A 17 -0.33 -14.32 1.76
CA GLU A 17 0.74 -14.83 0.90
C GLU A 17 0.17 -15.39 -0.41
N LEU A 18 -0.90 -16.19 -0.33
CA LEU A 18 -1.59 -16.71 -1.51
C LEU A 18 -2.07 -15.58 -2.40
N LEU A 19 -2.73 -14.55 -1.84
CA LEU A 19 -3.16 -13.37 -2.59
C LEU A 19 -1.97 -12.69 -3.27
N GLY A 20 -0.89 -12.42 -2.54
CA GLY A 20 0.30 -11.78 -3.07
C GLY A 20 0.92 -12.54 -4.25
N ARG A 21 0.90 -13.88 -4.21
CA ARG A 21 1.34 -14.74 -5.32
C ARG A 21 0.38 -14.72 -6.50
N LEU A 22 -0.94 -14.73 -6.25
CA LEU A 22 -1.95 -14.66 -7.31
C LEU A 22 -1.88 -13.34 -8.07
N ILE A 23 -1.66 -12.22 -7.36
CA ILE A 23 -1.54 -10.87 -7.94
C ILE A 23 -0.40 -10.74 -8.95
N ILE A 24 0.72 -11.45 -8.74
CA ILE A 24 1.89 -11.36 -9.64
C ILE A 24 1.58 -11.97 -11.01
N ASN A 25 0.67 -12.95 -11.09
CA ASN A 25 0.36 -13.59 -12.36
C ASN A 25 -0.80 -12.86 -13.06
N PRO A 26 -0.57 -12.20 -14.22
CA PRO A 26 -1.60 -11.46 -14.95
C PRO A 26 -2.75 -12.36 -15.44
N ASP A 27 -2.52 -13.66 -15.62
CA ASP A 27 -3.60 -14.58 -16.03
C ASP A 27 -4.71 -14.69 -14.97
N ASN A 28 -4.40 -14.37 -13.71
CA ASN A 28 -5.37 -14.38 -12.61
C ASN A 28 -6.21 -13.09 -12.53
N GLU A 29 -5.91 -12.08 -13.35
CA GLU A 29 -6.50 -10.75 -13.29
C GLU A 29 -8.04 -10.78 -13.33
N THR A 30 -8.60 -11.50 -14.30
CA THR A 30 -10.06 -11.67 -14.45
C THR A 30 -10.72 -12.38 -13.27
N PHE A 31 -9.99 -13.29 -12.60
CA PHE A 31 -10.47 -13.99 -11.42
C PHE A 31 -10.45 -13.10 -10.16
N LEU A 32 -9.47 -12.21 -10.04
CA LEU A 32 -9.29 -11.34 -8.88
C LEU A 32 -10.17 -10.10 -8.92
N LEU A 33 -10.50 -9.58 -10.11
CA LEU A 33 -11.25 -8.33 -10.29
C LEU A 33 -12.55 -8.26 -9.48
N PRO A 34 -13.43 -9.28 -9.48
CA PRO A 34 -14.68 -9.23 -8.72
C PRO A 34 -14.49 -9.08 -7.21
N PHE A 35 -13.29 -9.44 -6.71
CA PHE A 35 -12.95 -9.42 -5.30
C PHE A 35 -11.96 -8.31 -4.94
N ALA A 36 -11.59 -7.43 -5.88
CA ALA A 36 -10.52 -6.45 -5.70
C ALA A 36 -10.73 -5.59 -4.43
N THR A 37 -11.90 -4.95 -4.27
CA THR A 37 -12.22 -4.14 -3.07
C THR A 37 -12.13 -4.93 -1.77
N GLN A 38 -12.55 -6.21 -1.79
CA GLN A 38 -12.47 -7.08 -0.63
C GLN A 38 -11.01 -7.42 -0.28
N ILE A 39 -10.19 -7.65 -1.31
CA ILE A 39 -8.76 -7.92 -1.17
C ILE A 39 -8.05 -6.71 -0.57
N TYR A 40 -8.25 -5.50 -1.11
CA TYR A 40 -7.61 -4.29 -0.58
C TYR A 40 -7.95 -4.06 0.89
N LYS A 41 -9.25 -4.02 1.21
CA LYS A 41 -9.73 -3.83 2.58
C LYS A 41 -9.10 -4.84 3.53
N ARG A 42 -9.09 -6.12 3.14
CA ARG A 42 -8.56 -7.17 3.98
C ARG A 42 -7.05 -7.08 4.17
N LEU A 43 -6.28 -6.84 3.11
CA LEU A 43 -4.83 -6.66 3.23
C LEU A 43 -4.49 -5.47 4.14
N VAL A 44 -5.24 -4.37 4.02
CA VAL A 44 -5.10 -3.20 4.90
C VAL A 44 -5.47 -3.54 6.34
N ASP A 45 -6.49 -4.37 6.60
CA ASP A 45 -6.85 -4.87 7.94
C ASP A 45 -5.74 -5.72 8.57
N LEU A 46 -5.07 -6.55 7.77
CA LEU A 46 -3.96 -7.38 8.24
C LEU A 46 -2.76 -6.55 8.71
N LEU A 47 -2.56 -5.33 8.18
CA LEU A 47 -1.47 -4.45 8.63
C LEU A 47 -1.58 -4.07 10.12
N SER A 48 -2.78 -4.11 10.71
CA SER A 48 -2.99 -3.75 12.12
C SER A 48 -3.02 -4.95 13.07
N LEU A 49 -2.96 -6.19 12.55
CA LEU A 49 -2.98 -7.36 13.41
C LEU A 49 -1.63 -7.53 14.13
N PRO A 50 -1.64 -7.92 15.42
CA PRO A 50 -0.43 -8.28 16.15
C PRO A 50 0.02 -9.70 15.75
N ALA A 51 0.35 -9.85 14.46
CA ALA A 51 0.82 -11.09 13.84
C ALA A 51 1.87 -10.70 12.78
N VAL A 52 3.14 -10.76 13.17
CA VAL A 52 4.30 -10.33 12.38
C VAL A 52 4.27 -10.93 10.97
N ASP A 53 4.08 -12.24 10.86
CA ASP A 53 4.09 -12.93 9.56
C ASP A 53 2.92 -12.50 8.67
N ALA A 54 1.73 -12.30 9.25
CA ALA A 54 0.56 -11.84 8.50
C ALA A 54 0.72 -10.38 8.05
N GLN A 55 1.31 -9.52 8.88
CA GLN A 55 1.63 -8.14 8.51
C GLN A 55 2.68 -8.12 7.39
N ALA A 56 3.74 -8.92 7.48
CA ALA A 56 4.76 -9.04 6.45
C ALA A 56 4.18 -9.53 5.12
N ALA A 57 3.35 -10.58 5.15
CA ALA A 57 2.67 -11.10 3.96
C ALA A 57 1.72 -10.06 3.35
N ALA A 58 0.98 -9.32 4.17
CA ALA A 58 0.09 -8.26 3.70
C ALA A 58 0.85 -7.11 3.04
N VAL A 59 1.95 -6.64 3.65
CA VAL A 59 2.83 -5.63 3.03
C VAL A 59 3.38 -6.15 1.70
N GLY A 60 3.81 -7.42 1.65
CA GLY A 60 4.29 -8.04 0.42
C GLY A 60 3.23 -8.05 -0.69
N ALA A 61 1.99 -8.44 -0.37
CA ALA A 61 0.89 -8.43 -1.33
C ALA A 61 0.51 -7.02 -1.79
N LEU A 62 0.47 -6.04 -0.88
CA LEU A 62 0.20 -4.64 -1.21
C LEU A 62 1.31 -4.04 -2.07
N TYR A 63 2.56 -4.39 -1.80
CA TYR A 63 3.71 -4.00 -2.62
C TYR A 63 3.54 -4.50 -4.06
N ASN A 64 3.15 -5.77 -4.24
CA ASN A 64 2.90 -6.29 -5.57
C ASN A 64 1.71 -5.58 -6.26
N LEU A 65 0.64 -5.28 -5.52
CA LEU A 65 -0.55 -4.58 -6.05
C LEU A 65 -0.22 -3.20 -6.62
N VAL A 66 0.55 -2.38 -5.90
CA VAL A 66 0.86 -1.02 -6.38
C VAL A 66 1.75 -1.01 -7.63
N GLU A 67 2.48 -2.09 -7.87
CA GLU A 67 3.33 -2.26 -9.06
C GLU A 67 2.54 -2.71 -10.30
N VAL A 68 1.33 -3.27 -10.15
CA VAL A 68 0.55 -3.78 -11.29
C VAL A 68 0.15 -2.65 -12.25
N ASN A 69 -0.54 -1.63 -11.75
CA ASN A 69 -1.03 -0.51 -12.57
C ASN A 69 -1.45 0.70 -11.72
N MET A 70 -1.76 1.81 -12.40
CA MET A 70 -2.25 3.05 -11.78
C MET A 70 -3.54 2.86 -10.97
N ASP A 71 -4.51 2.11 -11.48
CA ASP A 71 -5.81 1.91 -10.83
C ASP A 71 -5.66 1.22 -9.45
N CYS A 72 -4.74 0.26 -9.32
CA CYS A 72 -4.41 -0.35 -8.05
C CYS A 72 -3.88 0.67 -7.03
N ARG A 73 -3.05 1.63 -7.48
CA ARG A 73 -2.52 2.70 -6.62
C ARG A 73 -3.62 3.67 -6.20
N LEU A 74 -4.51 4.05 -7.09
CA LEU A 74 -5.65 4.94 -6.77
C LEU A 74 -6.61 4.27 -5.78
N LYS A 75 -6.92 2.99 -5.99
CA LYS A 75 -7.80 2.21 -5.11
C LYS A 75 -7.17 2.05 -3.73
N LEU A 76 -5.90 1.66 -3.64
CA LEU A 76 -5.23 1.51 -2.34
C LEU A 76 -5.14 2.83 -1.57
N ALA A 77 -4.82 3.96 -2.24
CA ALA A 77 -4.79 5.26 -1.57
C ALA A 77 -6.17 5.73 -1.09
N SER A 78 -7.23 5.31 -1.78
CA SER A 78 -8.62 5.58 -1.40
C SER A 78 -9.11 4.66 -0.27
N GLU A 79 -8.42 3.55 0.00
CA GLU A 79 -8.83 2.65 1.06
C GLU A 79 -8.64 3.25 2.44
N ARG A 80 -9.70 3.13 3.24
CA ARG A 80 -9.74 3.70 4.57
C ARG A 80 -8.60 3.12 5.43
N TRP A 81 -7.83 4.01 6.04
CA TRP A 81 -6.70 3.70 6.91
C TRP A 81 -5.47 3.08 6.24
N ALA A 82 -5.45 2.94 4.91
CA ALA A 82 -4.30 2.36 4.22
C ALA A 82 -3.01 3.14 4.52
N ILE A 83 -3.05 4.47 4.37
CA ILE A 83 -1.90 5.35 4.58
C ILE A 83 -1.46 5.35 6.06
N ASP A 84 -2.41 5.52 6.99
CA ASP A 84 -2.14 5.48 8.44
C ASP A 84 -1.43 4.18 8.87
N ARG A 85 -1.91 3.04 8.36
CA ARG A 85 -1.41 1.72 8.75
C ARG A 85 -0.05 1.44 8.12
N LEU A 86 0.19 1.87 6.88
CA LEU A 86 1.51 1.82 6.25
C LEU A 86 2.51 2.69 7.02
N LEU A 87 2.14 3.92 7.37
CA LEU A 87 2.96 4.81 8.21
C LEU A 87 3.29 4.17 9.56
N LYS A 88 2.33 3.49 10.19
CA LYS A 88 2.56 2.74 11.43
C LYS A 88 3.58 1.62 11.25
N VAL A 89 3.53 0.88 10.14
CA VAL A 89 4.51 -0.17 9.80
C VAL A 89 5.92 0.42 9.60
N VAL A 90 6.02 1.60 8.98
CA VAL A 90 7.31 2.29 8.79
C VAL A 90 7.88 2.79 10.12
N LYS A 91 7.05 3.38 10.99
CA LYS A 91 7.49 3.96 12.27
C LYS A 91 7.79 2.90 13.34
N ALA A 92 7.17 1.73 13.26
CA ALA A 92 7.38 0.65 14.24
C ALA A 92 8.50 -0.31 13.78
N PRO A 93 9.45 -0.68 14.65
CA PRO A 93 10.49 -1.64 14.29
C PRO A 93 9.87 -3.02 14.01
N HIS A 94 9.95 -3.46 12.76
CA HIS A 94 9.59 -4.82 12.35
C HIS A 94 10.84 -5.73 12.42
N PRO A 95 10.72 -7.01 12.84
CA PRO A 95 11.87 -7.92 12.91
C PRO A 95 12.53 -8.18 11.55
N VAL A 96 11.80 -7.95 10.46
CA VAL A 96 12.29 -8.02 9.08
C VAL A 96 12.36 -6.59 8.51
N PRO A 97 13.56 -5.98 8.39
CA PRO A 97 13.71 -4.57 7.95
C PRO A 97 13.16 -4.29 6.55
N GLU A 98 13.20 -5.30 5.67
CA GLU A 98 12.67 -5.22 4.31
C GLU A 98 11.16 -4.90 4.26
N ILE A 99 10.41 -5.23 5.31
CA ILE A 99 8.98 -4.94 5.40
C ILE A 99 8.73 -3.44 5.60
N CYS A 100 9.50 -2.77 6.46
CA CYS A 100 9.43 -1.32 6.63
C CYS A 100 9.83 -0.60 5.33
N ARG A 101 10.86 -1.10 4.64
CA ARG A 101 11.30 -0.57 3.34
C ARG A 101 10.20 -0.69 2.29
N LYS A 102 9.59 -1.87 2.14
CA LYS A 102 8.46 -2.09 1.22
C LYS A 102 7.28 -1.19 1.53
N ALA A 103 6.94 -1.01 2.81
CA ALA A 103 5.87 -0.10 3.21
C ALA A 103 6.16 1.36 2.81
N ALA A 104 7.41 1.81 2.97
CA ALA A 104 7.84 3.13 2.52
C ALA A 104 7.78 3.26 0.98
N THR A 105 8.22 2.25 0.23
CA THR A 105 8.12 2.24 -1.24
C THR A 105 6.66 2.20 -1.72
N ILE A 106 5.75 1.51 -1.02
CA ILE A 106 4.32 1.59 -1.33
C ILE A 106 3.85 3.04 -1.24
N LEU A 107 4.15 3.73 -0.13
CA LEU A 107 3.78 5.15 0.04
C LEU A 107 4.37 6.04 -1.07
N GLU A 108 5.62 5.79 -1.47
CA GLU A 108 6.25 6.47 -2.60
C GLU A 108 5.49 6.25 -3.92
N SER A 109 5.16 5.01 -4.25
CA SER A 109 4.37 4.68 -5.44
C SER A 109 2.97 5.31 -5.39
N LEU A 110 2.35 5.44 -4.21
CA LEU A 110 1.06 6.11 -4.10
C LEU A 110 1.16 7.62 -4.38
N VAL A 111 2.24 8.27 -3.94
CA VAL A 111 2.50 9.70 -4.13
C VAL A 111 2.82 10.05 -5.58
N SER A 112 3.38 9.10 -6.36
CA SER A 112 3.68 9.34 -7.78
C SER A 112 2.43 9.61 -8.62
N GLU A 113 1.24 9.23 -8.13
CA GLU A 113 -0.04 9.44 -8.80
C GLU A 113 -0.64 10.82 -8.48
N PRO A 114 -0.83 11.70 -9.48
CA PRO A 114 -1.37 13.04 -9.26
C PRO A 114 -2.73 13.05 -8.56
N GLN A 115 -3.60 12.07 -8.84
CA GLN A 115 -4.93 11.97 -8.23
C GLN A 115 -4.88 11.68 -6.72
N ASN A 116 -3.81 11.05 -6.23
CA ASN A 116 -3.63 10.74 -4.81
C ASN A 116 -3.03 11.92 -4.02
N ARG A 117 -2.62 13.00 -4.70
CA ARG A 117 -1.92 14.13 -4.06
C ARG A 117 -2.72 14.75 -2.92
N ILE A 118 -3.98 15.11 -3.16
CA ILE A 118 -4.84 15.77 -2.16
C ILE A 118 -4.99 14.91 -0.88
N PRO A 119 -5.38 13.63 -0.95
CA PRO A 119 -5.49 12.81 0.26
C PRO A 119 -4.13 12.56 0.94
N LEU A 120 -3.03 12.48 0.19
CA LEU A 120 -1.69 12.25 0.75
C LEU A 120 -1.08 13.50 1.41
N LEU A 121 -1.45 14.72 0.97
CA LEU A 121 -1.03 15.97 1.61
C LEU A 121 -1.48 16.07 3.07
N ALA A 122 -2.59 15.42 3.45
CA ALA A 122 -3.02 15.35 4.85
C ALA A 122 -1.99 14.68 5.78
N TYR A 123 -1.05 13.91 5.21
CA TYR A 123 0.00 13.19 5.92
C TYR A 123 1.38 13.84 5.80
N GLU A 124 1.47 15.05 5.22
CA GLU A 124 2.74 15.77 5.00
C GLU A 124 3.58 15.88 6.27
N ASN A 125 2.96 16.26 7.39
CA ASN A 125 3.65 16.35 8.68
C ASN A 125 4.22 15.00 9.14
N ALA A 126 3.47 13.91 8.94
CA ALA A 126 3.93 12.57 9.30
C ALA A 126 5.10 12.11 8.40
N PHE A 127 5.11 12.51 7.13
CA PHE A 127 6.24 12.26 6.23
C PHE A 127 7.47 13.06 6.63
N ALA A 128 7.31 14.35 6.99
CA ALA A 128 8.39 15.19 7.47
C ALA A 128 9.00 14.66 8.78
N GLU A 129 8.16 14.23 9.73
CA GLU A 129 8.64 13.59 10.96
C GLU A 129 9.53 12.37 10.67
N ILE A 130 9.15 11.51 9.71
CA ILE A 130 9.97 10.33 9.36
C ILE A 130 11.26 10.75 8.66
N LEU A 131 11.19 11.74 7.76
CA LEU A 131 12.38 12.29 7.09
C LEU A 131 13.41 12.82 8.10
N PHE A 132 12.96 13.55 9.12
CA PHE A 132 13.84 14.17 10.12
C PHE A 132 14.15 13.26 11.31
N SER A 133 13.46 12.12 11.44
CA SER A 133 13.92 11.04 12.31
C SER A 133 15.16 10.38 11.71
N GLU A 134 16.09 9.85 12.52
CA GLU A 134 17.27 9.07 12.07
C GLU A 134 16.87 7.72 11.44
N SER A 135 15.99 7.77 10.44
CA SER A 135 15.34 6.67 9.75
C SER A 135 16.20 6.22 8.57
N LYS A 136 16.30 4.90 8.39
CA LYS A 136 16.92 4.28 7.20
C LYS A 136 16.11 4.50 5.91
N HIS A 137 14.98 5.20 5.99
CA HIS A 137 14.07 5.48 4.87
C HIS A 137 13.96 6.97 4.57
N ALA A 138 14.79 7.82 5.21
CA ALA A 138 14.76 9.27 5.04
C ALA A 138 14.84 9.71 3.56
N ASP A 139 15.62 9.01 2.73
CA ASP A 139 15.72 9.24 1.29
C ASP A 139 14.39 9.04 0.54
N ILE A 140 13.62 8.02 0.91
CA ILE A 140 12.28 7.76 0.35
C ILE A 140 11.33 8.89 0.76
N PHE A 141 11.33 9.28 2.03
CA PHE A 141 10.44 10.35 2.51
C PHE A 141 10.81 11.74 2.00
N ALA A 142 12.09 11.99 1.71
CA ALA A 142 12.52 13.19 0.98
C ALA A 142 11.92 13.22 -0.43
N ARG A 143 11.96 12.09 -1.16
CA ARG A 143 11.35 11.97 -2.50
C ARG A 143 9.83 12.13 -2.46
N ILE A 144 9.17 11.52 -1.46
CA ILE A 144 7.72 11.70 -1.24
C ILE A 144 7.37 13.18 -1.05
N LEU A 145 8.05 13.88 -0.14
CA LEU A 145 7.78 15.29 0.12
C LEU A 145 8.12 16.17 -1.09
N TYR A 146 9.20 15.87 -1.80
CA TYR A 146 9.54 16.54 -3.05
C TYR A 146 8.41 16.38 -4.08
N GLU A 147 7.89 15.17 -4.28
CA GLU A 147 6.80 14.94 -5.24
C GLU A 147 5.49 15.63 -4.83
N LEU A 148 5.17 15.62 -3.53
CA LEU A 148 4.00 16.31 -2.97
C LEU A 148 4.10 17.84 -3.01
N THR A 149 5.27 18.44 -3.21
CA THR A 149 5.47 19.90 -3.19
C THR A 149 5.85 20.47 -4.55
N SER A 150 6.62 19.73 -5.37
CA SER A 150 7.20 20.24 -6.62
C SER A 150 6.28 20.23 -7.84
N ARG A 151 5.29 19.32 -7.91
CA ARG A 151 4.41 19.22 -9.10
C ARG A 151 3.27 20.26 -9.05
N PRO A 152 3.17 21.21 -10.00
CA PRO A 152 1.99 22.07 -10.10
C PRO A 152 0.75 21.23 -10.44
N ASN A 153 -0.40 21.59 -9.88
CA ASN A 153 -1.68 20.86 -9.91
C ASN A 153 -2.36 20.78 -11.30
N ASN A 154 -1.58 20.75 -12.39
CA ASN A 154 -2.06 21.07 -13.72
C ASN A 154 -2.50 19.83 -14.54
N LYS A 155 -3.82 19.83 -14.77
CA LYS A 155 -4.59 19.30 -15.91
C LYS A 155 -4.67 17.77 -16.03
N GLN A 156 -5.80 17.28 -15.50
CA GLN A 156 -6.64 16.21 -16.04
C GLN A 156 -6.15 15.63 -17.37
N GLY A 157 -5.31 14.60 -17.29
CA GLY A 157 -5.17 13.62 -18.36
C GLY A 157 -6.24 12.56 -18.15
N MET A 158 -7.23 12.50 -19.03
CA MET A 158 -8.15 11.36 -19.13
C MET A 158 -7.36 10.11 -19.50
N ALA A 159 -6.78 9.43 -18.51
CA ALA A 159 -6.33 8.07 -18.67
C ALA A 159 -7.52 7.17 -18.35
N ARG A 160 -8.23 6.72 -19.38
CA ARG A 160 -9.23 5.66 -19.27
C ARG A 160 -8.58 4.47 -18.58
N GLY A 161 -9.03 4.17 -17.37
CA GLY A 161 -8.60 3.00 -16.63
C GLY A 161 -8.96 1.74 -17.41
N VAL A 162 -8.00 0.83 -17.54
CA VAL A 162 -8.20 -0.51 -18.14
C VAL A 162 -9.14 -1.38 -17.28
N TRP A 163 -9.53 -0.89 -16.10
CA TRP A 163 -10.47 -1.54 -15.18
C TRP A 163 -11.88 -0.94 -15.14
N GLY A 164 -12.30 -0.29 -16.24
CA GLY A 164 -13.72 -0.13 -16.60
C GLY A 164 -14.34 1.24 -16.30
N MET A 165 -14.69 1.92 -17.41
CA MET A 165 -15.56 3.09 -17.62
C MET A 165 -15.34 4.33 -16.75
#